data_AF-A0A7K0C1R6-F1
#
_entry.id   AF-A0A7K0C1R6-F1
#
_cell.length_a   1.000
_cell.length_b   1.000
_cell.length_c   1.000
_cell.angle_alpha   90.00
_cell.angle_beta   90.00
_cell.angle_gamma   90.00
#
_symmetry.space_group_name_H-M   'P 1'
#
loop_
_entity.id
_entity.type
_entity.pdbx_description
1 polymer ?
#
loop_
_entity_poly.entity_id
_entity_poly.type
_entity_poly.pdbx_seq_one_letter_code
_entity_poly.pdbx_strand_id
1 'polypeptide(L)'
;MRFLIVLAMLAVLAVVVVLVVYAVRGRPAAARWETHTVSAGGVTTVAVRQLTGERETGRQTIAEIPDDDADWEARYHEAMAQARSRVAALESQRD
;
A
#
# COMPACT_ATOMS: atom_id res chain seq x y z
N MET A 1 -39.77 -33.68 11.12
CA MET A 1 -39.02 -33.16 12.31
C MET A 1 -37.53 -33.41 12.22
N ARG A 2 -37.06 -34.66 12.08
CA ARG A 2 -35.62 -34.98 11.92
C ARG A 2 -34.92 -34.26 10.76
N PHE A 3 -35.58 -34.18 9.61
CA PHE A 3 -35.03 -33.49 8.43
C PHE A 3 -34.83 -31.99 8.64
N LEU A 4 -35.76 -31.33 9.34
CA LEU A 4 -35.65 -29.91 9.69
C LEU A 4 -34.49 -29.65 10.65
N ILE A 5 -34.22 -30.57 11.58
CA ILE A 5 -33.08 -30.49 12.50
C ILE A 5 -31.76 -30.58 11.73
N VAL A 6 -31.64 -31.53 10.79
CA VAL A 6 -30.45 -31.67 9.95
C VAL A 6 -30.23 -30.43 9.08
N LEU A 7 -31.30 -29.90 8.48
CA LEU A 7 -31.25 -28.67 7.68
C LEU A 7 -30.80 -27.46 8.51
N ALA A 8 -31.35 -27.29 9.71
CA ALA A 8 -30.99 -26.21 10.62
C ALA A 8 -29.52 -26.33 11.05
N MET A 9 -29.04 -27.54 11.35
CA MET A 9 -27.66 -27.78 11.75
C MET A 9 -26.67 -27.46 10.62
N LEU A 10 -27.01 -27.82 9.37
CA LEU A 10 -26.24 -27.44 8.18
C LEU A 10 -26.21 -25.92 7.97
N ALA A 11 -27.34 -25.24 8.17
CA ALA A 11 -27.40 -23.78 8.06
C ALA A 11 -26.50 -23.10 9.10
N VAL A 12 -26.53 -23.57 10.36
CA VAL A 12 -25.65 -23.07 11.42
C VAL A 12 -24.18 -23.32 11.07
N LEU A 13 -23.83 -24.51 10.58
CA LEU A 13 -22.47 -24.82 10.15
C LEU A 13 -22.01 -23.88 9.02
N ALA A 14 -22.86 -23.63 8.03
CA ALA A 14 -22.56 -22.72 6.95
C ALA A 14 -22.32 -21.29 7.47
N VAL A 15 -23.14 -20.81 8.40
CA VAL A 15 -22.94 -19.50 9.05
C VAL A 15 -21.59 -19.45 9.78
N VAL A 16 -21.25 -20.48 10.55
CA VAL A 16 -19.95 -20.56 11.24
C VAL A 16 -18.79 -20.50 10.25
N VAL A 17 -18.85 -21.27 9.15
CA VAL A 17 -17.83 -21.25 8.10
C VAL A 17 -17.69 -19.86 7.48
N VAL A 18 -18.80 -19.19 7.17
CA VAL A 18 -18.79 -17.82 6.64
C VAL A 18 -18.14 -16.85 7.63
N LEU A 19 -18.49 -16.94 8.92
CA LEU A 19 -17.90 -16.07 9.95
C LEU A 19 -16.39 -16.31 10.10
N VAL A 20 -15.93 -17.57 10.05
CA VAL A 20 -14.51 -17.90 10.07
C VAL A 20 -13.80 -17.34 8.85
N VAL A 21 -14.38 -17.48 7.64
CA VAL A 21 -13.80 -16.90 6.42
C VAL A 21 -13.68 -15.39 6.55
N TYR A 22 -14.72 -14.70 7.00
CA TYR A 22 -14.68 -13.24 7.21
C TYR A 22 -13.66 -12.82 8.27
N ALA A 23 -13.53 -13.59 9.35
CA ALA A 23 -12.54 -13.32 10.40
C ALA A 23 -11.10 -13.48 9.89
N VAL A 24 -10.84 -14.51 9.08
CA VAL A 24 -9.50 -14.80 8.52
C VAL A 24 -9.14 -13.87 7.37
N ARG A 25 -10.11 -13.41 6.56
CA ARG A 25 -9.84 -12.58 5.37
C ARG A 25 -9.29 -11.19 5.70
N GLY A 26 -9.29 -10.80 6.97
CA GLY A 26 -8.81 -9.50 7.43
C GLY A 26 -9.61 -8.35 6.84
N ARG A 27 -9.41 -7.13 7.37
CA ARG A 27 -9.87 -5.94 6.65
C ARG A 27 -9.02 -5.77 5.40
N PRO A 28 -9.58 -5.40 4.24
CA PRO A 28 -8.78 -5.04 3.09
C PRO A 28 -7.77 -3.98 3.51
N ALA A 29 -6.48 -4.23 3.26
CA ALA A 29 -5.44 -3.32 3.65
C ALA A 29 -5.64 -1.98 2.92
N ALA A 30 -5.66 -0.88 3.68
CA ALA A 30 -5.86 0.44 3.09
C ALA A 30 -4.67 0.80 2.18
N ALA A 31 -4.96 1.34 0.99
CA ALA A 31 -3.95 1.72 0.02
C ALA A 31 -3.20 2.99 0.47
N ARG A 32 -2.00 2.86 1.04
CA ARG A 32 -1.21 3.99 1.57
C ARG A 32 -0.13 4.44 0.57
N TRP A 33 0.12 5.74 0.50
CA TRP A 33 1.23 6.29 -0.27
C TRP A 33 2.44 6.47 0.64
N GLU A 34 3.62 6.05 0.16
CA GLU A 34 4.88 6.17 0.90
C GLU A 34 5.96 6.76 0.02
N THR A 35 6.83 7.58 0.60
CA THR A 35 8.10 7.95 -0.02
C THR A 35 9.04 6.74 -0.03
N HIS A 36 9.65 6.46 -1.18
CA HIS A 36 10.58 5.37 -1.36
C HIS A 36 11.82 5.87 -2.10
N THR A 37 12.97 5.70 -1.47
CA THR A 37 14.27 6.04 -2.05
C THR A 37 15.00 4.75 -2.38
N VAL A 38 15.52 4.67 -3.60
CA VAL A 38 16.37 3.56 -4.05
C VAL A 38 17.65 4.15 -4.62
N SER A 39 18.79 3.71 -4.11
CA SER A 39 20.09 4.01 -4.70
C SER A 39 20.61 2.76 -5.39
N ALA A 40 20.71 2.80 -6.71
CA ALA A 40 21.17 1.68 -7.53
C ALA A 40 21.84 2.18 -8.81
N GLY A 41 22.93 1.53 -9.21
CA GLY A 41 23.60 1.84 -10.48
C GLY A 41 24.22 3.24 -10.56
N GLY A 42 24.62 3.84 -9.43
CA GLY A 42 25.16 5.19 -9.38
C GLY A 42 24.11 6.29 -9.51
N VAL A 43 22.84 5.96 -9.31
CA VAL A 43 21.73 6.92 -9.31
C VAL A 43 20.88 6.69 -8.06
N THR A 44 20.56 7.79 -7.40
CA THR A 44 19.56 7.85 -6.34
C THR A 44 18.21 8.26 -6.93
N THR A 45 17.27 7.33 -6.93
CA THR A 45 15.89 7.56 -7.36
C THR A 45 15.00 7.84 -6.15
N VAL A 46 14.35 8.99 -6.14
CA VAL A 46 13.31 9.34 -5.18
C VAL A 46 11.96 9.14 -5.85
N ALA A 47 11.12 8.28 -5.29
CA ALA A 47 9.80 7.97 -5.80
C ALA A 47 8.75 7.97 -4.68
N VAL A 48 7.49 8.04 -5.07
CA VAL A 48 6.35 7.72 -4.20
C VAL A 48 5.70 6.43 -4.70
N ARG A 49 5.42 5.50 -3.78
CA ARG A 49 4.79 4.21 -4.09
C ARG A 49 3.47 4.07 -3.36
N GLN A 50 2.50 3.44 -4.00
CA GLN A 50 1.22 3.08 -3.40
C GLN A 50 1.28 1.62 -2.96
N LEU A 51 1.08 1.37 -1.66
CA LEU A 51 1.05 0.04 -1.08
C LEU A 51 -0.36 -0.32 -0.65
N THR A 52 -0.85 -1.48 -1.09
CA THR A 52 -2.06 -2.10 -0.54
C THR A 52 -1.62 -3.33 0.26
N GLY A 53 -1.53 -3.17 1.58
CA GLY A 53 -0.85 -4.14 2.43
C GLY A 53 0.65 -4.11 2.17
N GLU A 54 1.24 -5.25 1.82
CA GLU A 54 2.66 -5.35 1.42
C GLU A 54 2.87 -5.27 -0.10
N ARG A 55 1.78 -5.18 -0.87
CA ARG A 55 1.85 -5.19 -2.33
C ARG A 55 1.95 -3.78 -2.89
N GLU A 56 2.96 -3.53 -3.71
CA GLU A 56 3.03 -2.32 -4.52
C GLU A 56 1.98 -2.34 -5.64
N THR A 57 1.20 -1.27 -5.72
CA THR A 57 0.05 -1.11 -6.63
C THR A 57 0.22 0.09 -7.58
N GLY A 58 1.12 1.01 -7.26
CA GLY A 58 1.45 2.16 -8.10
C GLY A 58 2.80 2.77 -7.71
N ARG A 59 3.46 3.42 -8.66
CA ARG A 59 4.74 4.11 -8.46
C ARG A 59 4.77 5.40 -9.28
N GLN A 60 5.28 6.47 -8.68
CA GLN A 60 5.57 7.71 -9.37
C GLN A 60 6.99 8.16 -9.00
N THR A 61 7.88 8.19 -9.98
CA THR A 61 9.23 8.74 -9.81
C THR A 61 9.14 10.26 -9.72
N ILE A 62 9.83 10.84 -8.74
CA ILE A 62 9.92 12.28 -8.51
C ILE A 62 11.22 12.82 -9.12
N ALA A 63 12.34 12.16 -8.81
CA ALA A 63 13.64 12.54 -9.33
C ALA A 63 14.57 11.33 -9.45
N GLU A 64 15.48 11.42 -10.40
CA GLU A 64 16.67 10.57 -10.53
C GLU A 64 17.89 11.49 -10.43
N ILE A 65 18.74 11.23 -9.45
CA ILE A 65 19.89 12.07 -9.10
C ILE A 65 21.14 11.20 -9.24
N PRO A 66 22.04 11.47 -10.20
CA PRO A 66 23.33 10.79 -10.28
C PRO A 66 24.11 10.96 -9.00
N ASP A 67 24.70 9.89 -8.46
CA ASP A 67 25.41 9.92 -7.17
C ASP A 67 26.70 10.76 -7.22
N ASP A 68 27.19 11.10 -8.42
CA ASP A 68 28.34 11.96 -8.69
C ASP A 68 27.97 13.45 -8.93
N ASP A 69 26.69 13.81 -8.78
CA ASP A 69 26.22 15.19 -8.92
C ASP A 69 26.79 16.10 -7.83
N ALA A 70 27.37 17.25 -8.21
CA ALA A 70 27.95 18.21 -7.28
C ALA A 70 26.89 18.85 -6.36
N ASP A 71 25.64 18.94 -6.83
CA ASP A 71 24.50 19.50 -6.11
C ASP A 71 23.59 18.39 -5.53
N TRP A 72 24.09 17.15 -5.43
CA TRP A 72 23.31 15.98 -5.02
C TRP A 72 22.46 16.21 -3.77
N GLU A 73 23.04 16.79 -2.72
CA GLU A 73 22.38 17.00 -1.43
C GLU A 73 21.17 17.94 -1.56
N ALA A 74 21.34 19.04 -2.32
CA ALA A 74 20.30 20.02 -2.56
C ALA A 74 19.16 19.41 -3.39
N ARG A 75 19.51 18.70 -4.47
CA ARG A 75 18.54 18.01 -5.33
C ARG A 75 17.79 16.92 -4.58
N TYR A 76 18.45 16.20 -3.69
CA TYR A 76 17.85 15.16 -2.87
C TYR A 76 16.85 15.76 -1.88
N HIS A 77 17.22 16.84 -1.19
CA HIS A 77 16.34 17.54 -0.26
C HIS A 77 15.10 18.13 -0.95
N GLU A 78 15.27 18.72 -2.13
CA GLU A 78 14.18 19.22 -2.95
C GLU A 78 13.25 18.08 -3.40
N ALA A 79 13.82 17.00 -3.93
CA ALA A 79 13.06 15.83 -4.35
C ALA A 79 12.28 15.20 -3.18
N MET A 80 12.85 15.15 -1.98
CA MET A 80 12.18 14.67 -0.77
C MET A 80 11.05 15.59 -0.32
N ALA A 81 11.24 16.91 -0.40
CA ALA A 81 10.18 17.87 -0.09
C ALA A 81 9.00 17.73 -1.08
N GLN A 82 9.31 17.59 -2.37
CA GLN A 82 8.32 17.36 -3.42
C GLN A 82 7.60 16.02 -3.24
N ALA A 83 8.33 14.95 -2.91
CA ALA A 83 7.77 13.63 -2.64
C ALA A 83 6.78 13.67 -1.46
N ARG A 84 7.14 14.34 -0.35
CA ARG A 84 6.24 14.53 0.80
C ARG A 84 4.99 15.32 0.44
N SER A 85 5.15 16.43 -0.28
CA SER A 85 4.01 17.21 -0.78
C SER A 85 3.11 16.38 -1.68
N ARG A 86 3.69 15.49 -2.49
CA ARG A 86 2.95 14.62 -3.39
C ARG A 86 2.17 13.55 -2.64
N VAL A 87 2.77 12.93 -1.63
CA VAL A 87 2.08 11.99 -0.73
C VAL A 87 0.87 12.67 -0.09
N ALA A 88 1.05 13.85 0.52
CA ALA A 88 -0.05 14.58 1.16
C ALA A 88 -1.19 14.90 0.18
N ALA A 89 -0.87 15.32 -1.04
CA ALA A 89 -1.88 15.58 -2.08
C ALA A 89 -2.62 14.32 -2.54
N LEU A 90 -1.93 13.17 -2.60
CA LEU A 90 -2.52 11.89 -2.98
C LEU A 90 -3.37 11.29 -1.85
N GLU A 91 -2.98 11.50 -0.59
CA GLU A 91 -3.77 11.12 0.57
C GLU A 91 -5.05 11.97 0.69
N SER A 92 -4.96 13.28 0.46
CA SER A 92 -6.13 14.18 0.49
C SER A 92 -7.17 13.93 -0.61
N GLN A 93 -6.80 13.30 -1.73
CA GLN A 93 -7.76 12.89 -2.77
C GLN A 93 -8.48 11.58 -2.45
N ARG A 94 -7.98 10.83 -1.46
CA ARG A 94 -8.52 9.54 -1.07
C ARG A 94 -9.57 9.66 0.03
N ASP A 95 -9.48 10.68 0.88
CA ASP A 95 -10.47 11.06 1.89
C ASP A 95 -11.63 11.85 1.27
#